data_AF-A0A7V9J1R5-F1
#
_entry.id   AF-A0A7V9J1R5-F1
#
_cell.length_a   1.000
_cell.length_b   1.000
_cell.length_c   1.000
_cell.angle_alpha   90.00
_cell.angle_beta   90.00
_cell.angle_gamma   90.00
#
_symmetry.space_group_name_H-M   'P 1'
#
loop_
_entity.id
_entity.type
_entity.pdbx_description
1 polymer ?
#
loop_
_entity_poly.entity_id
_entity_poly.type
_entity_poly.pdbx_seq_one_letter_code
_entity_poly.pdbx_strand_id
1 'polypeptide(L)'
;IKEDLVQPNLLFLGTEFGLYVSIDGGQAWAQYKGSRFPAVAVRDLAIQPRTNDLVLGTHGRGIWIIDDITPLRALTPELLGKEADFVAAKPVQQQRIEANGGWSRGSAVFVGDNPPNAAIITYYQKSRHLFGKLKIEVLDATGKVIDTLPASKRPGLNRVAWSMHEKPPRVPPAAQLAGAGITGPRVLPGTYTVRMTKNDKPYETKLTVALDRRNKFSEADRKAQYDAAQRVKELFGDESALMDRILALRGSLAQSQQALASDEAARKAVSDFDSKVDTIRKVIVATTEGGAITGEERLREHTDQLYGAILSYEGKPADYQVARIDSLRRELEDAKREFENLVTNELPKLNENLKAKGQPEITPPPTEVAFNDSEQAFGGASMTDAVDRDLPVSAMTLPANLRLIR
;
A
#
# COMPACT_ATOMS: atom_id res chain seq x y z
N ILE A 1 -2.58 -10.05 40.74
CA ILE A 1 -1.53 -10.66 39.87
C ILE A 1 -2.20 -11.77 39.09
N LYS A 2 -1.82 -11.96 37.83
CA LYS A 2 -2.30 -13.03 36.95
C LYS A 2 -1.10 -13.73 36.33
N GLU A 3 -1.02 -15.04 36.48
CA GLU A 3 -0.01 -15.88 35.84
C GLU A 3 -0.47 -16.23 34.41
N ASP A 4 0.49 -16.32 33.49
CA ASP A 4 0.21 -16.82 32.14
C ASP A 4 -0.18 -18.31 32.14
N LEU A 5 -1.04 -18.69 31.21
CA LEU A 5 -1.58 -20.05 31.15
C LEU A 5 -0.59 -21.08 30.56
N VAL A 6 0.51 -20.64 29.95
CA VAL A 6 1.46 -21.50 29.23
C VAL A 6 2.89 -21.37 29.80
N GLN A 7 3.29 -20.16 30.20
CA GLN A 7 4.61 -19.86 30.74
C GLN A 7 4.52 -19.41 32.21
N PRO A 8 4.76 -20.29 33.20
CA PRO A 8 4.55 -19.98 34.62
C PRO A 8 5.34 -18.76 35.15
N ASN A 9 6.51 -18.50 34.57
CA ASN A 9 7.35 -17.36 34.98
C ASN A 9 6.90 -16.02 34.38
N LEU A 10 5.95 -16.04 33.43
CA LEU A 10 5.36 -14.83 32.86
C LEU A 10 4.18 -14.38 33.73
N LEU A 11 4.37 -13.28 34.46
CA LEU A 11 3.39 -12.74 35.39
C LEU A 11 2.92 -11.35 34.95
N PHE A 12 1.64 -11.08 35.17
CA PHE A 12 0.99 -9.80 34.91
C PHE A 12 0.47 -9.20 36.21
N LEU A 13 0.83 -7.95 36.49
CA LEU A 13 0.42 -7.23 37.69
C LEU A 13 -0.29 -5.93 37.29
N GLY A 14 -1.58 -5.84 37.62
CA GLY A 14 -2.31 -4.58 37.58
C GLY A 14 -2.04 -3.75 38.84
N THR A 15 -1.78 -2.47 38.67
CA THR A 15 -1.53 -1.50 39.76
C THR A 15 -2.33 -0.22 39.52
N GLU A 16 -2.28 0.73 40.46
CA GLU A 16 -2.84 2.08 40.25
C GLU A 16 -2.14 2.86 39.13
N PHE A 17 -0.89 2.49 38.80
CA PHE A 17 -0.06 3.17 37.81
C PHE A 17 0.01 2.45 36.46
N GLY A 18 -0.75 1.36 36.27
CA GLY A 18 -0.80 0.60 35.02
C GLY A 18 -0.49 -0.88 35.17
N LEU A 19 -0.24 -1.52 34.03
CA LEU A 19 0.15 -2.91 33.91
C LEU A 19 1.68 -3.06 34.03
N TYR A 20 2.11 -4.03 34.83
CA TYR A 20 3.49 -4.48 34.93
C TYR A 20 3.58 -5.94 34.49
N VAL A 21 4.69 -6.29 33.86
CA VAL A 21 4.99 -7.63 33.34
C VAL A 21 6.32 -8.09 33.93
N SER A 22 6.35 -9.33 34.41
CA SER A 22 7.55 -10.02 34.84
C SER A 22 7.74 -11.25 33.95
N ILE A 23 8.97 -11.52 33.54
CA ILE A 23 9.34 -12.71 32.74
C ILE A 23 10.16 -13.74 33.55
N ASP A 24 10.44 -13.46 34.82
CA ASP A 24 11.34 -14.22 35.69
C ASP A 24 10.69 -14.66 37.02
N GLY A 25 9.36 -14.82 37.01
CA GLY A 25 8.60 -15.28 38.17
C GLY A 25 8.44 -14.22 39.28
N GLY A 26 8.62 -12.94 38.96
CA GLY A 26 8.35 -11.81 39.84
C GLY A 26 9.60 -11.22 40.49
N GLN A 27 10.80 -11.64 40.07
CA GLN A 27 12.07 -11.10 40.56
C GLN A 27 12.30 -9.67 40.02
N ALA A 28 11.92 -9.43 38.76
CA ALA A 28 11.94 -8.11 38.15
C ALA A 28 10.63 -7.79 37.43
N TRP A 29 10.22 -6.51 37.50
CA TRP A 29 8.99 -6.02 36.89
C TRP A 29 9.28 -4.87 35.93
N ALA A 30 8.74 -4.96 34.71
CA ALA A 30 8.77 -3.89 33.73
C ALA A 30 7.35 -3.36 33.50
N GLN A 31 7.19 -2.03 33.50
CA GLN A 31 5.89 -1.44 33.16
C GLN A 31 5.58 -1.65 31.68
N TYR A 32 4.39 -2.13 31.36
CA TYR A 32 3.93 -2.28 29.99
C TYR A 32 3.63 -0.91 29.37
N LYS A 33 4.36 -0.57 28.32
CA LYS A 33 4.19 0.67 27.53
C LYS A 33 3.73 0.41 26.10
N GLY A 34 3.45 -0.85 25.75
CA GLY A 34 2.99 -1.24 24.41
C GLY A 34 1.64 -0.60 24.07
N SER A 35 1.40 -0.41 22.77
CA SER A 35 0.14 0.13 22.21
C SER A 35 -0.37 1.41 22.89
N ARG A 36 0.55 2.26 23.38
CA ARG A 36 0.23 3.52 24.09
C ARG A 36 -0.69 3.30 25.30
N PHE A 37 -0.51 2.19 26.02
CA PHE A 37 -1.28 1.92 27.24
C PHE A 37 -1.14 3.09 28.22
N PRO A 38 -2.24 3.76 28.60
CA PRO A 38 -2.18 4.94 29.44
C PRO A 38 -1.80 4.58 30.88
N ALA A 39 -1.29 5.55 31.63
CA ALA A 39 -1.14 5.44 33.07
C ALA A 39 -2.54 5.44 33.72
N VAL A 40 -3.09 4.25 33.94
CA VAL A 40 -4.44 4.05 34.49
C VAL A 40 -4.44 2.86 35.44
N ALA A 41 -5.27 2.93 36.48
CA ALA A 41 -5.41 1.82 37.40
C ALA A 41 -5.99 0.58 36.70
N VAL A 42 -5.31 -0.55 36.84
CA VAL A 42 -5.75 -1.87 36.35
C VAL A 42 -6.26 -2.67 37.55
N ARG A 43 -7.54 -3.01 37.53
CA ARG A 43 -8.24 -3.67 38.64
C ARG A 43 -8.45 -5.16 38.42
N ASP A 44 -8.54 -5.59 37.17
CA ASP A 44 -8.76 -6.99 36.82
C ASP A 44 -8.01 -7.42 35.55
N LEU A 45 -7.68 -8.70 35.47
CA LEU A 45 -6.89 -9.31 34.40
C LEU A 45 -7.43 -10.70 34.04
N ALA A 46 -7.78 -10.89 32.76
CA ALA A 46 -8.19 -12.18 32.23
C ALA A 46 -7.39 -12.54 30.97
N ILE A 47 -7.01 -13.81 30.83
CA ILE A 47 -6.31 -14.31 29.64
C ILE A 47 -7.30 -15.14 28.84
N GLN A 48 -7.50 -14.79 27.56
CA GLN A 48 -8.33 -15.55 26.64
C GLN A 48 -7.49 -16.68 25.99
N PRO A 49 -7.70 -17.96 26.33
CA PRO A 49 -6.78 -19.03 25.91
C PRO A 49 -6.73 -19.25 24.40
N ARG A 50 -7.85 -19.04 23.70
CA ARG A 50 -7.96 -19.31 22.26
C ARG A 50 -7.13 -18.35 21.41
N THR A 51 -7.10 -17.07 21.78
CA THR A 51 -6.43 -16.01 21.01
C THR A 51 -5.09 -15.58 21.61
N ASN A 52 -4.87 -15.94 22.88
CA ASN A 52 -3.77 -15.49 23.73
C ASN A 52 -3.82 -13.99 24.03
N ASP A 53 -5.02 -13.43 24.15
CA ASP A 53 -5.17 -12.00 24.46
C ASP A 53 -5.22 -11.80 25.98
N LEU A 54 -4.61 -10.72 26.45
CA LEU A 54 -4.74 -10.26 27.83
C LEU A 54 -5.76 -9.13 27.90
N VAL A 55 -6.87 -9.39 28.60
CA VAL A 55 -7.97 -8.47 28.83
C VAL A 55 -7.76 -7.77 30.17
N LEU A 56 -7.85 -6.44 30.17
CA LEU A 56 -7.63 -5.58 31.32
C LEU A 56 -8.91 -4.83 31.67
N GLY A 57 -9.36 -4.98 32.92
CA GLY A 57 -10.35 -4.10 33.52
C GLY A 57 -9.68 -2.83 34.06
N THR A 58 -9.90 -1.70 33.41
CA THR A 58 -9.27 -0.42 33.78
C THR A 58 -10.26 0.52 34.47
N HIS A 59 -9.76 1.36 35.37
CA HIS A 59 -10.57 2.39 36.01
C HIS A 59 -10.74 3.61 35.08
N GLY A 60 -11.98 3.94 34.71
CA GLY A 60 -12.30 5.14 33.92
C GLY A 60 -11.98 5.06 32.42
N ARG A 61 -11.52 3.91 31.91
CA ARG A 61 -11.22 3.67 30.48
C ARG A 61 -11.84 2.38 29.93
N GLY A 62 -12.66 1.69 30.72
CA GLY A 62 -13.36 0.47 30.31
C GLY A 62 -12.42 -0.73 30.17
N ILE A 63 -12.64 -1.52 29.11
CA ILE A 63 -11.87 -2.72 28.81
C ILE A 63 -10.73 -2.37 27.86
N TRP A 64 -9.55 -2.88 28.15
CA TRP A 64 -8.40 -2.82 27.25
C TRP A 64 -7.94 -4.23 26.89
N ILE A 65 -7.50 -4.45 25.65
CA ILE A 65 -7.07 -5.76 25.18
C ILE A 65 -5.66 -5.63 24.61
N ILE A 66 -4.74 -6.44 25.12
CA ILE A 66 -3.43 -6.66 24.51
C ILE A 66 -3.55 -7.89 23.63
N ASP A 67 -3.60 -7.65 22.32
CA ASP A 67 -3.69 -8.71 21.32
C ASP A 67 -2.42 -9.55 21.28
N ASP A 68 -2.61 -10.84 21.51
CA ASP A 68 -1.58 -11.88 21.41
C ASP A 68 -0.34 -11.63 22.29
N ILE A 69 -0.35 -12.18 23.50
CA ILE A 69 0.76 -12.17 24.46
C ILE A 69 1.84 -13.22 24.17
N THR A 70 1.70 -14.03 23.11
CA THR A 70 2.73 -15.04 22.79
C THR A 70 4.13 -14.48 22.61
N PRO A 71 4.35 -13.25 22.07
CA PRO A 71 5.68 -12.69 22.01
C PRO A 71 6.33 -12.43 23.37
N LEU A 72 5.53 -12.18 24.42
CA LEU A 72 6.05 -12.01 25.78
C LEU A 72 6.54 -13.34 26.36
N ARG A 73 5.88 -14.46 26.01
CA ARG A 73 6.30 -15.81 26.42
C ARG A 73 7.66 -16.21 25.83
N ALA A 74 7.99 -15.65 24.67
CA ALA A 74 9.23 -15.93 23.95
C ALA A 74 10.44 -15.12 24.46
N LEU A 75 10.26 -14.18 25.41
CA LEU A 75 11.35 -13.42 26.04
C LEU A 75 12.16 -14.28 27.03
N THR A 76 12.74 -15.38 26.54
CA THR A 76 13.61 -16.25 27.33
C THR A 76 15.03 -15.67 27.44
N PRO A 77 15.84 -16.13 28.41
CA PRO A 77 17.24 -15.75 28.50
C PRO A 77 18.01 -15.97 27.19
N GLU A 78 17.75 -17.05 26.43
CA GLU A 78 18.35 -17.25 25.12
C GLU A 78 18.01 -16.11 24.13
N LEU A 79 16.75 -15.70 24.03
CA LEU A 79 16.36 -14.62 23.12
C LEU A 79 16.97 -13.28 23.54
N LEU A 80 16.95 -12.97 24.84
CA LEU A 80 17.54 -11.74 25.39
C LEU A 80 19.07 -11.68 25.23
N GLY A 81 19.72 -12.84 25.10
CA GLY A 81 21.13 -12.95 24.77
C GLY A 81 21.47 -12.54 23.32
N LYS A 82 20.52 -12.71 22.39
CA LYS A 82 20.71 -12.41 20.96
C LYS A 82 20.69 -10.91 20.68
N GLU A 83 21.39 -10.49 19.62
CA GLU A 83 21.43 -9.09 19.20
C GLU A 83 20.08 -8.65 18.61
N ALA A 84 19.51 -9.49 17.76
CA ALA A 84 18.15 -9.41 17.25
C ALA A 84 17.69 -10.82 16.85
N ASP A 85 16.39 -11.06 16.84
CA ASP A 85 15.80 -12.27 16.27
C ASP A 85 14.30 -12.07 16.02
N PHE A 86 13.71 -12.89 15.16
CA PHE A 86 12.26 -12.98 15.07
C PHE A 86 11.69 -13.69 16.28
N VAL A 87 10.52 -13.24 16.71
CA VAL A 87 9.78 -13.87 17.78
C VAL A 87 8.75 -14.79 17.16
N ALA A 88 8.81 -16.08 17.50
CA ALA A 88 7.85 -17.06 17.01
C ALA A 88 6.46 -16.73 17.60
N ALA A 89 5.62 -16.09 16.81
CA ALA A 89 4.21 -15.86 17.10
C ALA A 89 3.38 -16.12 15.84
N LYS A 90 2.30 -16.90 16.02
CA LYS A 90 1.33 -17.41 15.03
C LYS A 90 1.91 -17.65 13.62
N PRO A 91 2.35 -18.88 13.30
CA PRO A 91 2.92 -19.19 11.98
C PRO A 91 1.91 -19.00 10.85
N VAL A 92 0.60 -19.05 11.15
CA VAL A 92 -0.48 -18.89 10.18
C VAL A 92 -1.18 -17.55 10.40
N GLN A 93 -1.12 -16.70 9.38
CA GLN A 93 -1.85 -15.43 9.29
C GLN A 93 -3.03 -15.62 8.35
N GLN A 94 -4.23 -15.42 8.88
CA GLN A 94 -5.45 -15.54 8.07
C GLN A 94 -5.74 -14.19 7.41
N GLN A 95 -5.93 -14.19 6.09
CA GLN A 95 -6.52 -13.06 5.37
C GLN A 95 -8.00 -13.00 5.74
N ARG A 96 -8.36 -12.05 6.60
CA ARG A 96 -9.67 -12.04 7.25
C ARG A 96 -10.72 -11.47 6.33
N ILE A 97 -11.92 -12.06 6.40
CA ILE A 97 -13.12 -11.40 5.91
C ILE A 97 -13.46 -10.27 6.87
N GLU A 98 -13.39 -9.04 6.38
CA GLU A 98 -13.88 -7.86 7.09
C GLU A 98 -15.41 -7.86 7.08
N ALA A 99 -16.00 -7.55 8.23
CA ALA A 99 -17.43 -7.37 8.38
C ALA A 99 -17.68 -5.93 8.81
N ASN A 100 -18.51 -5.23 8.06
CA ASN A 100 -18.96 -3.90 8.43
C ASN A 100 -20.17 -4.02 9.35
N GLY A 101 -20.10 -3.35 10.50
CA GLY A 101 -21.26 -3.19 11.38
C GLY A 101 -22.35 -2.37 10.69
N GLY A 102 -23.61 -2.62 11.06
CA GLY A 102 -24.73 -1.80 10.57
C GLY A 102 -24.65 -0.35 11.04
N TRP A 103 -25.39 0.53 10.36
CA TRP A 103 -25.54 1.93 10.77
C TRP A 103 -26.11 2.04 12.19
N SER A 104 -25.51 2.90 13.03
CA SER A 104 -25.99 3.14 14.39
C SER A 104 -27.39 3.73 14.36
N ARG A 105 -28.39 3.01 14.89
CA ARG A 105 -29.79 3.48 15.00
C ARG A 105 -30.03 4.24 16.32
N GLY A 106 -29.25 5.28 16.60
CA GLY A 106 -29.37 6.09 17.83
C GLY A 106 -28.10 6.08 18.68
N SER A 107 -28.26 5.99 20.01
CA SER A 107 -27.15 5.99 20.98
C SER A 107 -26.05 5.03 20.54
N ALA A 108 -24.86 5.57 20.26
CA ALA A 108 -23.75 4.80 19.72
C ALA A 108 -23.44 3.60 20.63
N VAL A 109 -23.45 2.40 20.07
CA VAL A 109 -22.95 1.20 20.76
C VAL A 109 -21.44 1.33 20.84
N PHE A 110 -20.86 1.12 22.03
CA PHE A 110 -19.41 1.08 22.17
C PHE A 110 -18.87 -0.13 21.39
N VAL A 111 -18.17 0.14 20.31
CA VAL A 111 -17.49 -0.87 19.48
C VAL A 111 -15.98 -0.65 19.60
N GLY A 112 -15.25 -1.72 19.86
CA GLY A 112 -13.79 -1.70 19.84
C GLY A 112 -13.26 -1.84 18.41
N ASP A 113 -12.00 -1.46 18.22
CA ASP A 113 -11.33 -1.65 16.95
C ASP A 113 -11.17 -3.15 16.64
N ASN A 114 -11.40 -3.54 15.40
CA ASN A 114 -11.05 -4.87 14.94
C ASN A 114 -9.53 -5.01 14.88
N PRO A 115 -8.96 -6.21 15.11
CA PRO A 115 -7.53 -6.38 14.91
C PRO A 115 -7.19 -6.20 13.44
N PRO A 116 -5.98 -5.70 13.13
CA PRO A 116 -5.62 -5.25 11.79
C PRO A 116 -5.74 -6.37 10.76
N ASN A 117 -6.16 -6.02 9.54
CA ASN A 117 -6.15 -6.93 8.40
C ASN A 117 -4.75 -7.04 7.79
N ALA A 118 -3.80 -7.44 8.63
CA ALA A 118 -2.38 -7.49 8.33
C ALA A 118 -1.73 -8.62 9.12
N ALA A 119 -0.66 -9.18 8.56
CA ALA A 119 0.22 -10.07 9.29
C ALA A 119 1.08 -9.25 10.26
N ILE A 120 0.95 -9.53 11.56
CA ILE A 120 1.77 -8.88 12.59
C ILE A 120 3.07 -9.65 12.78
N ILE A 121 4.15 -9.09 12.27
CA ILE A 121 5.50 -9.62 12.40
C ILE A 121 6.11 -9.04 13.67
N THR A 122 6.49 -9.92 14.61
CA THR A 122 7.11 -9.52 15.87
C THR A 122 8.59 -9.94 15.88
N TYR A 123 9.47 -9.02 16.28
CA TYR A 123 10.90 -9.27 16.40
C TYR A 123 11.46 -8.58 17.64
N TYR A 124 12.55 -9.13 18.16
CA TYR A 124 13.29 -8.60 19.29
C TYR A 124 14.56 -7.91 18.82
N GLN A 125 14.91 -6.81 19.48
CA GLN A 125 16.21 -6.17 19.37
C GLN A 125 16.76 -5.90 20.77
N LYS A 126 18.00 -6.29 21.02
CA LYS A 126 18.64 -6.06 22.33
C LYS A 126 18.91 -4.59 22.59
N SER A 127 19.37 -3.89 21.56
CA SER A 127 19.82 -2.51 21.65
C SER A 127 19.12 -1.63 20.63
N ARG A 128 19.11 -0.31 20.90
CA ARG A 128 18.58 0.67 19.95
C ARG A 128 19.47 0.69 18.70
N HIS A 129 18.85 0.57 17.53
CA HIS A 129 19.58 0.63 16.27
C HIS A 129 19.90 2.09 15.91
N LEU A 130 21.17 2.49 16.04
CA LEU A 130 21.62 3.86 15.80
C LEU A 130 22.31 4.06 14.44
N PHE A 131 23.08 3.08 13.99
CA PHE A 131 23.92 3.18 12.80
C PHE A 131 23.79 1.95 11.91
N GLY A 132 23.99 2.13 10.61
CA GLY A 132 23.95 1.05 9.62
C GLY A 132 22.53 0.72 9.13
N LYS A 133 22.45 -0.22 8.19
CA LYS A 133 21.19 -0.59 7.54
C LYS A 133 20.34 -1.44 8.47
N LEU A 134 19.06 -1.10 8.56
CA LEU A 134 18.02 -1.93 9.17
C LEU A 134 16.81 -1.93 8.24
N LYS A 135 16.51 -3.08 7.64
CA LYS A 135 15.35 -3.26 6.75
C LYS A 135 14.68 -4.59 7.03
N ILE A 136 13.37 -4.65 6.80
CA ILE A 136 12.60 -5.88 6.81
C ILE A 136 12.00 -6.06 5.43
N GLU A 137 12.22 -7.20 4.81
CA GLU A 137 11.75 -7.55 3.48
C GLU A 137 10.85 -8.79 3.58
N VAL A 138 9.80 -8.83 2.77
CA VAL A 138 8.96 -10.02 2.59
C VAL A 138 9.26 -10.62 1.23
N LEU A 139 9.56 -11.91 1.22
CA LEU A 139 9.93 -12.68 0.05
C LEU A 139 8.89 -13.77 -0.22
N ASP A 140 8.59 -13.98 -1.50
CA ASP A 140 7.75 -15.09 -1.93
C ASP A 140 8.52 -16.43 -1.92
N ALA A 141 7.85 -17.50 -2.35
CA ALA A 141 8.43 -18.85 -2.41
C ALA A 141 9.60 -18.98 -3.41
N THR A 142 9.75 -18.04 -4.35
CA THR A 142 10.85 -18.00 -5.32
C THR A 142 12.06 -17.21 -4.79
N GLY A 143 11.92 -16.50 -3.67
CA GLY A 143 12.93 -15.60 -3.12
C GLY A 143 12.88 -14.18 -3.68
N LYS A 144 11.83 -13.83 -4.43
CA LYS A 144 11.62 -12.45 -4.91
C LYS A 144 11.08 -11.60 -3.76
N VAL A 145 11.66 -10.41 -3.57
CA VAL A 145 11.14 -9.41 -2.62
C VAL A 145 9.82 -8.84 -3.18
N ILE A 146 8.74 -9.04 -2.43
CA ILE A 146 7.40 -8.55 -2.79
C ILE A 146 6.99 -7.31 -1.98
N ASP A 147 7.59 -7.10 -0.81
CA ASP A 147 7.34 -5.93 0.03
C ASP A 147 8.56 -5.58 0.91
N THR A 148 8.65 -4.32 1.32
CA THR A 148 9.66 -3.82 2.25
C THR A 148 8.98 -3.03 3.36
N LEU A 149 9.16 -3.48 4.60
CA LEU A 149 8.45 -2.97 5.77
C LEU A 149 9.33 -2.03 6.60
N PRO A 150 8.73 -1.02 7.25
CA PRO A 150 9.46 -0.14 8.13
C PRO A 150 9.95 -0.88 9.38
N ALA A 151 11.25 -0.83 9.63
CA ALA A 151 11.85 -1.41 10.83
C ALA A 151 12.00 -0.35 11.93
N SER A 152 11.44 -0.63 13.10
CA SER A 152 11.61 0.18 14.30
C SER A 152 13.05 0.07 14.79
N LYS A 153 13.60 1.21 15.23
CA LYS A 153 14.94 1.29 15.82
C LYS A 153 14.96 1.05 17.33
N ARG A 154 13.79 0.86 17.96
CA ARG A 154 13.66 0.78 19.43
C ARG A 154 14.19 -0.57 19.96
N PRO A 155 14.82 -0.59 21.15
CA PRO A 155 15.15 -1.84 21.83
C PRO A 155 13.87 -2.55 22.32
N GLY A 156 13.99 -3.84 22.59
CA GLY A 156 12.92 -4.72 23.04
C GLY A 156 12.11 -5.33 21.89
N LEU A 157 10.87 -5.69 22.20
CA LEU A 157 9.91 -6.21 21.23
C LEU A 157 9.41 -5.10 20.31
N ASN A 158 9.45 -5.37 19.02
CA ASN A 158 8.94 -4.51 17.98
C ASN A 158 7.94 -5.28 17.12
N ARG A 159 6.89 -4.60 16.70
CA ARG A 159 5.85 -5.14 15.80
C ARG A 159 5.81 -4.31 14.53
N VAL A 160 5.72 -4.99 13.40
CA VAL A 160 5.45 -4.37 12.10
C VAL A 160 4.30 -5.11 11.44
N ALA A 161 3.39 -4.36 10.83
CA ALA A 161 2.24 -4.90 10.12
C ALA A 161 2.58 -5.02 8.63
N TRP A 162 2.40 -6.20 8.07
CA TRP A 162 2.41 -6.41 6.63
C TRP A 162 0.98 -6.54 6.12
N SER A 163 0.56 -5.67 5.22
CA SER A 163 -0.82 -5.66 4.69
C SER A 163 -1.20 -6.93 3.94
N MET A 164 -0.22 -7.77 3.56
CA MET A 164 -0.43 -8.95 2.70
C MET A 164 -0.99 -8.58 1.32
N HIS A 165 -0.75 -7.34 0.87
CA HIS A 165 -1.02 -6.90 -0.49
C HIS A 165 0.31 -6.74 -1.23
N GLU A 166 0.29 -6.97 -2.53
CA GLU A 166 1.37 -6.52 -3.39
C GLU A 166 1.35 -4.99 -3.53
N LYS A 167 2.38 -4.44 -4.17
CA LYS A 167 2.36 -3.05 -4.61
C LYS A 167 1.16 -2.77 -5.52
N PRO A 168 0.53 -1.58 -5.39
CA PRO A 168 -0.54 -1.15 -6.27
C PRO A 168 -0.12 -1.10 -7.74
N PRO A 169 -1.08 -1.16 -8.69
CA PRO A 169 -0.80 -0.81 -10.09
C PRO A 169 -0.26 0.62 -10.19
N ARG A 170 0.54 0.85 -11.22
CA ARG A 170 0.81 2.20 -11.71
C ARG A 170 -0.42 2.65 -12.51
N VAL A 171 -1.03 3.76 -12.12
CA VAL A 171 -2.25 4.26 -12.76
C VAL A 171 -1.96 5.58 -13.50
N PRO A 172 -2.53 5.82 -14.70
CA PRO A 172 -2.41 7.08 -15.39
C PRO A 172 -2.95 8.26 -14.55
N PRO A 173 -2.27 9.41 -14.53
CA PRO A 173 -2.80 10.60 -13.87
C PRO A 173 -4.03 11.12 -14.62
N ALA A 174 -5.08 11.46 -13.87
CA ALA A 174 -6.35 11.96 -14.37
C ALA A 174 -6.95 12.99 -13.42
N ALA A 175 -8.03 13.67 -13.82
CA ALA A 175 -8.74 14.61 -12.96
C ALA A 175 -9.38 13.94 -11.73
N GLN A 176 -9.59 12.63 -11.76
CA GLN A 176 -10.22 11.85 -10.70
C GLN A 176 -9.26 10.82 -10.10
N LEU A 177 -9.43 10.51 -8.82
CA LEU A 177 -8.69 9.43 -8.16
C LEU A 177 -9.21 8.06 -8.62
N ALA A 178 -8.30 7.15 -8.96
CA ALA A 178 -8.60 5.74 -9.14
C ALA A 178 -8.58 5.07 -7.77
N GLY A 179 -9.76 4.85 -7.20
CA GLY A 179 -9.91 4.40 -5.82
C GLY A 179 -9.49 2.95 -5.62
N ALA A 180 -9.68 2.09 -6.62
CA ALA A 180 -9.20 0.71 -6.53
C ALA A 180 -7.70 0.63 -6.83
N GLY A 181 -7.20 1.46 -7.75
CA GLY A 181 -5.81 1.51 -8.18
C GLY A 181 -4.80 1.89 -7.10
N ILE A 182 -5.22 2.45 -5.97
CA ILE A 182 -4.33 2.72 -4.82
C ILE A 182 -4.00 1.46 -3.99
N THR A 183 -4.65 0.33 -4.26
CA THR A 183 -4.44 -0.93 -3.53
C THR A 183 -3.95 -2.03 -4.48
N GLY A 184 -2.86 -2.72 -4.14
CA GLY A 184 -2.42 -3.89 -4.89
C GLY A 184 -3.27 -5.12 -4.59
N PRO A 185 -3.24 -6.19 -5.39
CA PRO A 185 -3.98 -7.39 -5.07
C PRO A 185 -3.40 -8.04 -3.80
N ARG A 186 -4.26 -8.69 -3.00
CA ARG A 186 -3.78 -9.54 -1.89
C ARG A 186 -2.96 -10.70 -2.43
N VAL A 187 -1.86 -11.01 -1.74
CA VAL A 187 -0.97 -12.12 -2.08
C VAL A 187 -1.71 -13.46 -1.94
N LEU A 188 -1.27 -14.46 -2.69
CA LEU A 188 -1.87 -15.80 -2.62
C LEU A 188 -1.56 -16.48 -1.28
N PRO A 189 -2.45 -17.37 -0.79
CA PRO A 189 -2.12 -18.28 0.30
C PRO A 189 -0.84 -19.06 -0.01
N GLY A 190 0.03 -19.21 1.00
CA GLY A 190 1.33 -19.82 0.80
C GLY A 190 2.32 -19.48 1.90
N THR A 191 3.55 -19.97 1.76
CA THR A 191 4.63 -19.67 2.70
C THR A 191 5.52 -18.57 2.14
N TYR A 192 5.70 -17.53 2.94
CA TYR A 192 6.54 -16.37 2.67
C TYR A 192 7.71 -16.35 3.65
N THR A 193 8.84 -15.79 3.22
CA THR A 193 10.00 -15.58 4.08
C THR A 193 10.06 -14.12 4.46
N VAL A 194 10.10 -13.82 5.76
CA VAL A 194 10.36 -12.47 6.25
C VAL A 194 11.82 -12.38 6.64
N ARG A 195 12.55 -11.47 6.01
CA ARG A 195 13.98 -11.26 6.23
C ARG A 195 14.23 -9.89 6.85
N MET A 196 14.76 -9.88 8.06
CA MET A 196 15.32 -8.67 8.68
C MET A 196 16.82 -8.64 8.40
N THR A 197 17.30 -7.57 7.77
CA THR A 197 18.75 -7.33 7.60
C THR A 197 19.17 -6.22 8.54
N LYS A 198 20.07 -6.53 9.49
CA LYS A 198 20.64 -5.56 10.43
C LYS A 198 22.16 -5.59 10.33
N ASN A 199 22.76 -4.48 9.91
CA ASN A 199 24.20 -4.37 9.67
C ASN A 199 24.74 -5.52 8.80
N ASP A 200 24.07 -5.75 7.66
CA ASP A 200 24.36 -6.81 6.68
C ASP A 200 24.22 -8.25 7.19
N LYS A 201 23.80 -8.45 8.46
CA LYS A 201 23.46 -9.76 8.99
C LYS A 201 21.97 -10.06 8.75
N PRO A 202 21.63 -11.15 8.01
CA PRO A 202 20.26 -11.55 7.80
C PRO A 202 19.73 -12.36 9.00
N TYR A 203 18.47 -12.11 9.34
CA TYR A 203 17.64 -12.91 10.22
C TYR A 203 16.39 -13.26 9.43
N GLU A 204 15.94 -14.51 9.47
CA GLU A 204 14.82 -14.97 8.66
C GLU A 204 13.81 -15.75 9.48
N THR A 205 12.55 -15.61 9.13
CA THR A 205 11.46 -16.44 9.65
C THR A 205 10.48 -16.77 8.53
N LYS A 206 9.73 -17.85 8.70
CA LYS A 206 8.68 -18.25 7.77
C LYS A 206 7.32 -17.80 8.29
N LEU A 207 6.51 -17.32 7.36
CA LEU A 207 5.15 -16.86 7.59
C LEU A 207 4.22 -17.56 6.61
N THR A 208 3.21 -18.27 7.10
CA THR A 208 2.18 -18.88 6.26
C THR A 208 0.98 -17.96 6.18
N VAL A 209 0.64 -17.50 4.98
CA VAL A 209 -0.61 -16.80 4.69
C VAL A 209 -1.66 -17.84 4.32
N ALA A 210 -2.82 -17.80 4.96
CA ALA A 210 -3.92 -18.72 4.72
C ALA A 210 -5.25 -17.97 4.53
N LEU A 211 -6.20 -18.65 3.87
CA LEU A 211 -7.57 -18.16 3.74
C LEU A 211 -8.28 -18.12 5.11
N ASP A 212 -9.23 -17.19 5.25
CA ASP A 212 -10.19 -17.23 6.34
C ASP A 212 -10.99 -18.54 6.29
N ARG A 213 -11.14 -19.20 7.44
CA ARG A 213 -11.90 -20.46 7.55
C ARG A 213 -13.38 -20.31 7.19
N ARG A 214 -13.90 -19.09 7.19
CA ARG A 214 -15.28 -18.77 6.83
C ARG A 214 -15.50 -18.67 5.33
N ASN A 215 -14.43 -18.59 4.54
CA ASN A 215 -14.50 -18.50 3.08
C ASN A 215 -15.20 -19.73 2.48
N LYS A 216 -15.96 -19.51 1.40
CA LYS A 216 -16.68 -20.55 0.67
C LYS A 216 -16.08 -20.88 -0.70
N PHE A 217 -15.11 -20.09 -1.14
CA PHE A 217 -14.36 -20.31 -2.38
C PHE A 217 -13.10 -21.16 -2.12
N SER A 218 -12.61 -21.82 -3.16
CA SER A 218 -11.41 -22.65 -3.11
C SER A 218 -10.12 -21.84 -3.33
N GLU A 219 -8.95 -22.43 -3.06
CA GLU A 219 -7.67 -21.82 -3.42
C GLU A 219 -7.51 -21.64 -4.94
N ALA A 220 -8.12 -22.51 -5.75
CA ALA A 220 -8.14 -22.38 -7.21
C ALA A 220 -8.97 -21.16 -7.65
N ASP A 221 -10.13 -20.93 -7.01
CA ASP A 221 -10.94 -19.73 -7.23
C ASP A 221 -10.18 -18.46 -6.84
N ARG A 222 -9.48 -18.51 -5.70
CA ARG A 222 -8.63 -17.41 -5.23
C ARG A 222 -7.50 -17.11 -6.21
N LYS A 223 -6.90 -18.15 -6.79
CA LYS A 223 -5.88 -18.01 -7.83
C LYS A 223 -6.46 -17.39 -9.10
N ALA A 224 -7.64 -17.83 -9.55
CA ALA A 224 -8.30 -17.24 -10.71
C ALA A 224 -8.60 -15.74 -10.51
N GLN A 225 -9.01 -15.36 -9.30
CA GLN A 225 -9.21 -13.96 -8.93
C GLN A 225 -7.90 -13.16 -8.98
N TYR A 226 -6.84 -13.71 -8.40
CA TYR A 226 -5.52 -13.08 -8.41
C TYR A 226 -5.01 -12.89 -9.83
N ASP A 227 -5.09 -13.91 -10.67
CA ASP A 227 -4.64 -13.86 -12.07
C ASP A 227 -5.45 -12.82 -12.86
N ALA A 228 -6.76 -12.69 -12.60
CA ALA A 228 -7.59 -11.63 -13.19
C ALA A 228 -7.17 -10.23 -12.70
N ALA A 229 -6.90 -10.06 -11.40
CA ALA A 229 -6.43 -8.80 -10.85
C ALA A 229 -5.06 -8.40 -11.43
N GLN A 230 -4.15 -9.36 -11.65
CA GLN A 230 -2.86 -9.12 -12.31
C GLN A 230 -3.04 -8.67 -13.76
N ARG A 231 -3.96 -9.30 -14.52
CA ARG A 231 -4.27 -8.86 -15.90
C ARG A 231 -4.78 -7.42 -15.98
N VAL A 232 -5.52 -6.97 -14.97
CA VAL A 232 -5.99 -5.57 -14.87
C VAL A 232 -4.87 -4.63 -14.39
N LYS A 233 -4.01 -5.09 -13.48
CA LYS A 233 -2.80 -4.36 -13.06
C LYS A 233 -1.85 -4.10 -14.23
N GLU A 234 -1.66 -5.09 -15.10
CA GLU A 234 -0.92 -4.95 -16.36
C GLU A 234 -1.60 -3.95 -17.30
N LEU A 235 -2.93 -4.01 -17.43
CA LEU A 235 -3.70 -3.07 -18.25
C LEU A 235 -3.48 -1.61 -17.80
N PHE A 236 -3.52 -1.34 -16.50
CA PHE A 236 -3.17 -0.03 -15.95
C PHE A 236 -1.73 0.40 -16.27
N GLY A 237 -0.79 -0.54 -16.24
CA GLY A 237 0.60 -0.31 -16.65
C GLY A 237 0.70 0.10 -18.11
N ASP A 238 -0.01 -0.60 -19.00
CA ASP A 238 -0.06 -0.30 -20.44
C ASP A 238 -0.74 1.05 -20.73
N GLU A 239 -1.84 1.36 -20.03
CA GLU A 239 -2.49 2.67 -20.11
C GLU A 239 -1.51 3.78 -19.69
N SER A 240 -0.76 3.56 -18.60
CA SER A 240 0.21 4.52 -18.08
C SER A 240 1.35 4.75 -19.08
N ALA A 241 1.88 3.67 -19.67
CA ALA A 241 2.94 3.76 -20.67
C ALA A 241 2.49 4.52 -21.93
N LEU A 242 1.26 4.30 -22.41
CA LEU A 242 0.71 5.07 -23.53
C LEU A 242 0.53 6.55 -23.14
N MET A 243 -0.01 6.82 -21.94
CA MET A 243 -0.21 8.18 -21.44
C MET A 243 1.10 8.94 -21.33
N ASP A 244 2.17 8.32 -20.85
CA ASP A 244 3.49 8.95 -20.78
C ASP A 244 4.00 9.39 -22.15
N ARG A 245 3.85 8.54 -23.17
CA ARG A 245 4.26 8.85 -24.54
C ARG A 245 3.43 9.97 -25.15
N ILE A 246 2.12 9.97 -24.89
CA ILE A 246 1.22 11.06 -25.27
C ILE A 246 1.69 12.36 -24.63
N LEU A 247 1.91 12.39 -23.31
CA LEU A 247 2.34 13.59 -22.60
C LEU A 247 3.72 14.09 -23.06
N ALA A 248 4.67 13.19 -23.33
CA ALA A 248 5.97 13.53 -23.87
C ALA A 248 5.88 14.20 -25.26
N LEU A 249 5.04 13.66 -26.15
CA LEU A 249 4.79 14.26 -27.47
C LEU A 249 4.11 15.63 -27.34
N ARG A 250 3.07 15.75 -26.50
CA ARG A 250 2.40 17.03 -26.26
C ARG A 250 3.33 18.09 -25.66
N GLY A 251 4.23 17.70 -24.77
CA GLY A 251 5.28 18.58 -24.27
C GLY A 251 6.18 19.12 -25.39
N SER A 252 6.58 18.25 -26.32
CA SER A 252 7.39 18.63 -27.50
C SER A 252 6.61 19.53 -28.47
N LEU A 253 5.33 19.27 -28.67
CA LEU A 253 4.42 20.10 -29.48
C LEU A 253 4.25 21.50 -28.87
N ALA A 254 4.06 21.59 -27.55
CA ALA A 254 3.94 22.87 -26.85
C ALA A 254 5.22 23.71 -26.96
N GLN A 255 6.40 23.08 -26.85
CA GLN A 255 7.68 23.77 -27.06
C GLN A 255 7.81 24.29 -28.50
N SER A 256 7.43 23.47 -29.49
CA SER A 256 7.42 23.88 -30.90
C SER A 256 6.48 25.06 -31.14
N GLN A 257 5.26 25.05 -30.58
CA GLN A 257 4.31 26.17 -30.69
C GLN A 257 4.87 27.48 -30.14
N GLN A 258 5.59 27.43 -29.02
CA GLN A 258 6.24 28.60 -28.42
C GLN A 258 7.37 29.13 -29.30
N ALA A 259 8.17 28.25 -29.91
CA ALA A 259 9.21 28.64 -30.86
C ALA A 259 8.66 29.25 -32.16
N LEU A 260 7.46 28.84 -32.58
CA LEU A 260 6.76 29.30 -33.78
C LEU A 260 5.97 30.59 -33.59
N ALA A 261 6.29 31.43 -32.59
CA ALA A 261 5.52 32.64 -32.24
C ALA A 261 5.37 33.67 -33.40
N SER A 262 6.18 33.59 -34.45
CA SER A 262 6.11 34.48 -35.62
C SER A 262 5.48 33.84 -36.88
N ASP A 263 5.28 32.52 -36.94
CA ASP A 263 4.61 31.83 -38.06
C ASP A 263 3.27 31.25 -37.60
N GLU A 264 2.19 32.00 -37.86
CA GLU A 264 0.83 31.62 -37.46
C GLU A 264 0.35 30.34 -38.16
N ALA A 265 0.70 30.13 -39.42
CA ALA A 265 0.30 28.96 -40.18
C ALA A 265 0.98 27.68 -39.66
N ALA A 266 2.29 27.75 -39.35
CA ALA A 266 3.01 26.64 -38.73
C ALA A 266 2.48 26.34 -37.32
N ARG A 267 2.26 27.38 -36.51
CA ARG A 267 1.68 27.22 -35.17
C ARG A 267 0.30 26.56 -35.23
N LYS A 268 -0.54 26.95 -36.19
CA LYS A 268 -1.84 26.32 -36.42
C LYS A 268 -1.70 24.84 -36.79
N ALA A 269 -0.77 24.49 -37.69
CA ALA A 269 -0.54 23.09 -38.05
C ALA A 269 -0.12 22.23 -36.84
N VAL A 270 0.77 22.76 -35.98
CA VAL A 270 1.18 22.07 -34.74
C VAL A 270 0.00 21.97 -33.74
N SER A 271 -0.83 23.00 -33.62
CA SER A 271 -2.04 22.98 -32.78
C SER A 271 -3.11 22.00 -33.27
N ASP A 272 -3.31 21.90 -34.57
CA ASP A 272 -4.25 20.96 -35.17
C ASP A 272 -3.75 19.52 -34.95
N PHE A 273 -2.43 19.28 -35.01
CA PHE A 273 -1.84 17.98 -34.67
C PHE A 273 -1.94 17.66 -33.16
N ASP A 274 -1.64 18.62 -32.26
CA ASP A 274 -1.82 18.42 -30.81
C ASP A 274 -3.28 18.09 -30.45
N SER A 275 -4.25 18.67 -31.16
CA SER A 275 -5.68 18.36 -30.97
C SER A 275 -6.03 16.91 -31.30
N LYS A 276 -5.36 16.31 -32.30
CA LYS A 276 -5.50 14.87 -32.60
C LYS A 276 -4.90 14.01 -31.49
N VAL A 277 -3.71 14.38 -30.99
CA VAL A 277 -3.08 13.71 -29.85
C VAL A 277 -3.94 13.82 -28.58
N ASP A 278 -4.55 14.98 -28.34
CA ASP A 278 -5.45 15.21 -27.20
C ASP A 278 -6.75 14.40 -27.30
N THR A 279 -7.24 14.14 -28.52
CA THR A 279 -8.40 13.27 -28.73
C THR A 279 -8.13 11.86 -28.20
N ILE A 280 -6.96 11.29 -28.51
CA ILE A 280 -6.55 9.98 -27.99
C ILE A 280 -6.39 10.02 -26.47
N ARG A 281 -5.77 11.07 -25.93
CA ARG A 281 -5.63 11.26 -24.48
C ARG A 281 -6.99 11.20 -23.76
N LYS A 282 -8.01 11.83 -24.33
CA LYS A 282 -9.38 11.86 -23.79
C LYS A 282 -10.10 10.52 -23.87
N VAL A 283 -9.64 9.57 -24.69
CA VAL A 283 -10.15 8.19 -24.66
C VAL A 283 -9.61 7.43 -23.46
N ILE A 284 -8.39 7.73 -23.02
CA ILE A 284 -7.70 7.02 -21.94
C ILE A 284 -8.16 7.52 -20.57
N VAL A 285 -8.15 8.85 -20.34
CA VAL A 285 -8.40 9.43 -19.01
C VAL A 285 -9.47 10.52 -19.02
N ALA A 286 -10.24 10.59 -17.94
CA ALA A 286 -11.18 11.67 -17.69
C ALA A 286 -10.47 13.03 -17.57
N THR A 287 -10.96 14.04 -18.28
CA THR A 287 -10.41 15.41 -18.27
C THR A 287 -11.19 16.39 -17.41
N THR A 288 -12.40 16.01 -16.98
CA THR A 288 -13.33 16.88 -16.26
C THR A 288 -13.50 16.40 -14.83
N GLU A 289 -13.49 17.34 -13.89
CA GLU A 289 -13.77 17.09 -12.48
C GLU A 289 -15.28 16.86 -12.27
N GLY A 290 -15.63 16.01 -11.30
CA GLY A 290 -17.02 15.61 -11.04
C GLY A 290 -17.17 14.35 -10.18
N GLY A 291 -16.06 13.65 -9.95
CA GLY A 291 -16.01 12.44 -9.12
C GLY A 291 -16.94 11.33 -9.62
N ALA A 292 -17.23 10.37 -8.74
CA ALA A 292 -18.03 9.18 -9.08
C ALA A 292 -19.52 9.44 -9.45
N ILE A 293 -19.97 10.70 -9.51
CA ILE A 293 -21.39 11.06 -9.73
C ILE A 293 -21.57 11.84 -11.03
N THR A 294 -20.73 12.85 -11.29
CA THR A 294 -20.86 13.71 -12.49
C THR A 294 -19.60 13.71 -13.35
N GLY A 295 -18.60 12.91 -12.98
CA GLY A 295 -17.35 12.78 -13.70
C GLY A 295 -17.49 12.03 -15.01
N GLU A 296 -16.62 12.34 -15.97
CA GLU A 296 -16.48 11.52 -17.17
C GLU A 296 -15.90 10.14 -16.82
N GLU A 297 -16.40 9.10 -17.48
CA GLU A 297 -15.82 7.76 -17.43
C GLU A 297 -15.11 7.48 -18.75
N ARG A 298 -13.80 7.21 -18.68
CA ARG A 298 -12.96 6.80 -19.81
C ARG A 298 -12.38 5.42 -19.53
N LEU A 299 -11.47 4.97 -20.39
CA LEU A 299 -10.86 3.65 -20.28
C LEU A 299 -10.31 3.39 -18.87
N ARG A 300 -9.53 4.33 -18.33
CA ARG A 300 -8.92 4.24 -17.00
C ARG A 300 -9.94 4.16 -15.88
N GLU A 301 -11.06 4.89 -15.95
CA GLU A 301 -12.14 4.82 -14.96
C GLU A 301 -12.86 3.47 -15.02
N HIS A 302 -13.13 2.93 -16.21
CA HIS A 302 -13.70 1.60 -16.37
C HIS A 302 -12.75 0.49 -15.89
N THR A 303 -11.44 0.66 -16.12
CA THR A 303 -10.40 -0.23 -15.60
C THR A 303 -10.39 -0.21 -14.06
N ASP A 304 -10.49 0.96 -13.43
CA ASP A 304 -10.57 1.10 -11.97
C ASP A 304 -11.84 0.47 -11.37
N GLN A 305 -12.99 0.71 -12.00
CA GLN A 305 -14.26 0.09 -11.59
C GLN A 305 -14.19 -1.45 -11.67
N LEU A 306 -13.66 -1.99 -12.77
CA LEU A 306 -13.49 -3.43 -12.93
C LEU A 306 -12.50 -4.00 -11.91
N TYR A 307 -11.38 -3.31 -11.69
CA TYR A 307 -10.38 -3.71 -10.71
C TYR A 307 -10.97 -3.76 -9.30
N GLY A 308 -11.70 -2.72 -8.89
CA GLY A 308 -12.40 -2.68 -7.61
C GLY A 308 -13.42 -3.80 -7.48
N ALA A 309 -14.20 -4.08 -8.53
CA ALA A 309 -15.16 -5.18 -8.53
C ALA A 309 -14.48 -6.55 -8.35
N ILE A 310 -13.34 -6.77 -9.02
CA ILE A 310 -12.54 -8.00 -8.88
C ILE A 310 -11.94 -8.09 -7.46
N LEU A 311 -11.41 -6.99 -6.91
CA LEU A 311 -10.81 -6.98 -5.56
C LEU A 311 -11.84 -7.11 -4.43
N SER A 312 -13.09 -6.71 -4.66
CA SER A 312 -14.16 -6.75 -3.65
C SER A 312 -14.57 -8.16 -3.22
N TYR A 313 -14.31 -9.16 -4.07
CA TYR A 313 -14.62 -10.57 -3.80
C TYR A 313 -13.44 -11.46 -4.19
N GLU A 314 -12.93 -12.22 -3.23
CA GLU A 314 -11.72 -13.04 -3.41
C GLU A 314 -11.97 -14.43 -4.02
N GLY A 315 -13.21 -14.78 -4.34
CA GLY A 315 -13.54 -16.00 -5.06
C GLY A 315 -13.44 -15.82 -6.58
N LYS A 316 -13.87 -16.85 -7.32
CA LYS A 316 -13.76 -16.88 -8.79
C LYS A 316 -14.46 -15.65 -9.40
N PRO A 317 -13.77 -14.87 -10.26
CA PRO A 317 -14.39 -13.76 -10.98
C PRO A 317 -15.55 -14.25 -11.83
N ALA A 318 -16.58 -13.41 -11.97
CA ALA A 318 -17.67 -13.71 -12.88
C ALA A 318 -17.20 -13.64 -14.34
N ASP A 319 -17.79 -14.45 -15.21
CA ASP A 319 -17.37 -14.55 -16.62
C ASP A 319 -17.43 -13.19 -17.34
N TYR A 320 -18.40 -12.34 -16.99
CA TYR A 320 -18.50 -10.99 -17.55
C TYR A 320 -17.35 -10.08 -17.11
N GLN A 321 -16.82 -10.25 -15.89
CA GLN A 321 -15.66 -9.47 -15.42
C GLN A 321 -14.43 -9.87 -16.24
N VAL A 322 -14.21 -11.17 -16.45
CA VAL A 322 -13.11 -11.68 -17.27
C VAL A 322 -13.22 -11.19 -18.71
N ALA A 323 -14.41 -11.28 -19.30
CA ALA A 323 -14.66 -10.76 -20.65
C ALA A 323 -14.48 -9.23 -20.76
N ARG A 324 -14.79 -8.48 -19.69
CA ARG A 324 -14.58 -7.03 -19.65
C ARG A 324 -13.09 -6.67 -19.65
N ILE A 325 -12.21 -7.46 -19.02
CA ILE A 325 -10.75 -7.29 -19.13
C ILE A 325 -10.35 -7.32 -20.61
N ASP A 326 -10.84 -8.31 -21.36
CA ASP A 326 -10.50 -8.48 -22.78
C ASP A 326 -11.10 -7.37 -23.67
N SER A 327 -12.28 -6.85 -23.30
CA SER A 327 -12.86 -5.65 -23.95
C SER A 327 -11.96 -4.43 -23.76
N LEU A 328 -11.63 -4.09 -22.52
CA LEU A 328 -10.82 -2.90 -22.20
C LEU A 328 -9.43 -2.99 -22.82
N ARG A 329 -8.83 -4.18 -22.84
CA ARG A 329 -7.55 -4.39 -23.53
C ARG A 329 -7.66 -4.11 -25.02
N ARG A 330 -8.73 -4.55 -25.70
CA ARG A 330 -8.93 -4.22 -27.12
C ARG A 330 -9.12 -2.73 -27.35
N GLU A 331 -9.91 -2.06 -26.52
CA GLU A 331 -10.11 -0.60 -26.56
C GLU A 331 -8.77 0.15 -26.39
N LEU A 332 -7.90 -0.32 -25.48
CA LEU A 332 -6.55 0.23 -25.34
C LEU A 332 -5.69 0.00 -26.58
N GLU A 333 -5.73 -1.20 -27.16
CA GLU A 333 -4.96 -1.52 -28.37
C GLU A 333 -5.42 -0.71 -29.59
N ASP A 334 -6.71 -0.37 -29.69
CA ASP A 334 -7.21 0.59 -30.68
C ASP A 334 -6.59 1.98 -30.48
N ALA A 335 -6.60 2.50 -29.25
CA ALA A 335 -5.99 3.79 -28.92
C ALA A 335 -4.47 3.80 -29.17
N LYS A 336 -3.76 2.70 -28.85
CA LYS A 336 -2.33 2.53 -29.17
C LYS A 336 -2.11 2.59 -30.68
N ARG A 337 -2.90 1.87 -31.48
CA ARG A 337 -2.79 1.89 -32.95
C ARG A 337 -3.02 3.28 -33.52
N GLU A 338 -4.02 4.00 -33.04
CA GLU A 338 -4.29 5.36 -33.47
C GLU A 338 -3.11 6.30 -33.15
N PHE A 339 -2.55 6.18 -31.94
CA PHE A 339 -1.39 6.96 -31.53
C PHE A 339 -0.15 6.64 -32.37
N GLU A 340 0.12 5.36 -32.61
CA GLU A 340 1.23 4.95 -33.48
C GLU A 340 1.06 5.47 -34.91
N ASN A 341 -0.16 5.49 -35.44
CA ASN A 341 -0.42 6.10 -36.74
C ASN A 341 -0.10 7.60 -36.75
N LEU A 342 -0.45 8.35 -35.68
CA LEU A 342 -0.07 9.76 -35.57
C LEU A 342 1.46 9.93 -35.54
N VAL A 343 2.18 9.12 -34.78
CA VAL A 343 3.64 9.22 -34.63
C VAL A 343 4.38 8.78 -35.89
N THR A 344 3.93 7.71 -36.55
CA THR A 344 4.67 7.08 -37.67
C THR A 344 4.30 7.64 -39.03
N ASN A 345 3.07 8.11 -39.23
CA ASN A 345 2.57 8.54 -40.54
C ASN A 345 2.26 10.03 -40.62
N GLU A 346 1.79 10.66 -39.54
CA GLU A 346 1.37 12.08 -39.57
C GLU A 346 2.45 13.03 -39.04
N LEU A 347 3.17 12.67 -37.97
CA LEU A 347 4.26 13.47 -37.42
C LEU A 347 5.40 13.72 -38.44
N PRO A 348 5.84 12.73 -39.25
CA PRO A 348 6.84 13.01 -40.28
C PRO A 348 6.36 14.03 -41.32
N LYS A 349 5.08 13.97 -41.73
CA LYS A 349 4.50 14.95 -42.66
C LYS A 349 4.45 16.36 -42.06
N LEU A 350 4.16 16.47 -40.76
CA LEU A 350 4.25 17.73 -40.03
C LEU A 350 5.69 18.24 -40.00
N ASN A 351 6.66 17.38 -39.70
CA ASN A 351 8.08 17.72 -39.68
C ASN A 351 8.60 18.16 -41.06
N GLU A 352 8.17 17.52 -42.15
CA GLU A 352 8.50 17.95 -43.52
C GLU A 352 7.99 19.37 -43.80
N ASN A 353 6.78 19.71 -43.37
CA ASN A 353 6.22 21.05 -43.51
C ASN A 353 7.00 22.08 -42.66
N LEU A 354 7.34 21.75 -41.41
CA LEU A 354 8.16 22.60 -40.55
C LEU A 354 9.56 22.84 -41.15
N LYS A 355 10.18 21.78 -41.67
CA LYS A 355 11.49 21.85 -42.32
C LYS A 355 11.47 22.70 -43.58
N ALA A 356 10.44 22.59 -44.42
CA ALA A 356 10.25 23.43 -45.61
C ALA A 356 10.16 24.93 -45.25
N LYS A 357 9.77 25.25 -44.02
CA LYS A 357 9.69 26.60 -43.47
C LYS A 357 10.91 27.01 -42.64
N GLY A 358 11.97 26.19 -42.62
CA GLY A 358 13.19 26.45 -41.86
C GLY A 358 13.05 26.31 -40.34
N GLN A 359 12.00 25.62 -39.88
CA GLN A 359 11.70 25.42 -38.46
C GLN A 359 12.26 24.08 -37.95
N PRO A 360 12.57 23.96 -36.64
CA PRO A 360 13.07 22.72 -36.07
C PRO A 360 12.02 21.60 -36.11
N GLU A 361 12.49 20.37 -36.34
CA GLU A 361 11.66 19.16 -36.34
C GLU A 361 11.22 18.80 -34.90
N ILE A 362 10.00 18.29 -34.75
CA ILE A 362 9.48 17.78 -33.48
C ILE A 362 9.96 16.33 -33.32
N THR A 363 10.60 16.03 -32.19
CA THR A 363 11.12 14.69 -31.91
C THR A 363 9.96 13.75 -31.53
N PRO A 364 9.89 12.53 -32.09
CA PRO A 364 8.91 11.54 -31.65
C PRO A 364 9.16 11.12 -30.20
N PRO A 365 8.11 10.76 -29.44
CA PRO A 365 8.27 10.25 -28.08
C PRO A 365 9.02 8.91 -28.11
N PRO A 366 9.86 8.61 -27.09
CA PRO A 366 10.54 7.32 -27.02
C PRO A 366 9.52 6.18 -26.85
N THR A 367 9.92 4.95 -27.20
CA THR A 367 9.09 3.75 -27.03
C THR A 367 8.81 3.46 -25.57
N GLU A 368 9.78 3.75 -24.70
CA GLU A 368 9.63 3.73 -23.24
C GLU A 368 10.00 5.10 -22.69
N VAL A 369 9.09 5.69 -21.91
CA VAL A 369 9.36 6.92 -21.17
C VAL A 369 9.82 6.49 -19.77
N ALA A 370 11.06 6.83 -19.41
CA ALA A 370 11.60 6.52 -18.09
C ALA A 370 10.72 7.18 -17.02
N PHE A 371 10.11 6.35 -16.18
CA PHE A 371 9.31 6.80 -15.05
C PHE A 371 10.13 6.67 -13.76
N ASN A 372 10.14 7.72 -12.95
CA ASN A 372 10.78 7.70 -11.65
C ASN A 372 9.73 7.33 -10.60
N ASP A 373 9.77 6.08 -10.11
CA ASP A 373 8.85 5.57 -9.08
C ASP A 373 8.80 6.43 -7.80
N SER A 374 9.81 7.28 -7.57
CA SER A 374 9.84 8.17 -6.40
C SER A 374 8.81 9.30 -6.41
N GLU A 375 8.21 9.62 -7.56
CA GLU A 375 7.24 10.72 -7.68
C GLU A 375 5.77 10.29 -7.51
N GLN A 376 5.50 8.98 -7.60
CA GLN A 376 4.18 8.39 -7.32
C GLN A 376 4.05 7.86 -5.89
N ALA A 377 4.90 8.33 -4.98
CA ALA A 377 4.52 8.38 -3.59
C ALA A 377 3.35 9.37 -3.47
N PHE A 378 2.15 8.94 -3.88
CA PHE A 378 0.97 9.19 -3.08
C PHE A 378 1.46 9.03 -1.66
N GLY A 379 1.32 10.09 -0.87
CA GLY A 379 1.53 10.03 0.56
C GLY A 379 0.60 8.94 1.09
N GLY A 380 1.04 7.70 0.98
CA GLY A 380 0.73 6.63 1.88
C GLY A 380 1.36 7.06 3.19
N ALA A 381 0.76 8.09 3.81
CA ALA A 381 0.17 7.84 5.10
C ALA A 381 -0.63 6.56 4.92
N SER A 382 0.07 5.43 5.06
CA SER A 382 -0.54 4.29 5.68
C SER A 382 -1.37 4.89 6.81
N MET A 383 -2.66 4.61 6.86
CA MET A 383 -3.41 4.81 8.11
C MET A 383 -2.92 3.83 9.19
N THR A 384 -1.60 3.62 9.26
CA THR A 384 -0.82 3.21 10.42
C THR A 384 0.09 4.35 10.92
N ASP A 385 -0.06 5.60 10.43
CA ASP A 385 0.41 6.83 11.10
C ASP A 385 -0.35 7.11 12.42
N ALA A 386 -0.69 6.05 13.14
CA ALA A 386 -0.81 6.04 14.59
C ALA A 386 0.53 5.59 15.22
N VAL A 387 1.68 5.91 14.63
CA VAL A 387 3.00 5.75 15.28
C VAL A 387 3.86 7.00 15.23
N ASP A 388 3.25 8.20 15.29
CA ASP A 388 3.83 9.29 16.06
C ASP A 388 2.73 10.24 16.56
N ARG A 389 2.70 10.54 17.86
CA ARG A 389 1.74 11.50 18.46
C ARG A 389 2.45 12.51 19.37
N ASP A 390 3.77 12.65 19.22
CA ASP A 390 4.56 13.64 19.95
C ASP A 390 4.86 14.88 19.09
N LEU A 391 3.81 15.54 18.57
CA LEU A 391 3.91 16.92 18.13
C LEU A 391 2.98 17.80 18.96
N PRO A 392 3.49 18.86 19.62
CA PRO A 392 2.63 19.86 20.23
C PRO A 392 1.86 20.60 19.13
N VAL A 393 0.55 20.73 19.33
CA VAL A 393 -0.35 21.48 18.45
C VAL A 393 0.06 22.95 18.46
N SER A 394 0.67 23.43 17.38
CA SER A 394 0.69 24.86 16.99
C SER A 394 1.24 25.07 15.57
N ALA A 395 0.56 25.99 14.86
CA ALA A 395 0.91 26.67 13.61
C ALA A 395 0.74 25.92 12.27
N MET A 396 -0.40 26.16 11.62
CA MET A 396 -0.52 26.24 10.16
C MET A 396 0.49 27.25 9.61
N THR A 397 1.30 26.86 8.62
CA THR A 397 1.95 27.80 7.69
C THR A 397 2.13 27.15 6.31
N LEU A 398 1.84 27.94 5.28
CA LEU A 398 1.84 27.62 3.85
C LEU A 398 3.24 27.24 3.30
N PRO A 399 3.32 26.53 2.15
CA PRO A 399 4.57 26.01 1.59
C PRO A 399 5.51 27.12 1.09
N ALA A 400 6.75 27.11 1.57
CA ALA A 400 7.81 28.02 1.14
C ALA A 400 8.72 27.33 0.10
N ASN A 401 8.33 27.39 -1.18
CA ASN A 401 9.23 27.18 -2.31
C ASN A 401 9.48 28.52 -3.02
N LEU A 402 10.11 29.44 -2.30
CA LEU A 402 10.85 30.57 -2.88
C LEU A 402 12.33 30.28 -2.58
N ARG A 403 13.10 29.92 -3.61
CA ARG A 403 14.55 29.75 -3.51
C ARG A 403 15.22 31.13 -3.46
N LEU A 404 16.28 31.25 -2.67
CA LEU A 404 17.44 32.06 -3.05
C LEU A 404 18.73 31.32 -2.71
N ILE A 405 19.65 31.41 -3.66
CA ILE A 405 20.97 30.81 -3.73
C ILE A 405 21.94 31.59 -2.83
N ARG A 406 22.69 30.91 -1.98
CA ARG A 406 24.16 30.98 -1.87
C ARG A 406 24.68 29.93 -0.89
#